data_AF-A0A7W8CNK1-F1
#
_entry.id   AF-A0A7W8CNK1-F1
#
_cell.length_a   1.000
_cell.length_b   1.000
_cell.length_c   1.000
_cell.angle_alpha   90.00
_cell.angle_beta   90.00
_cell.angle_gamma   90.00
#
_symmetry.space_group_name_H-M   'P 1'
#
loop_
_entity.id
_entity.type
_entity.pdbx_description
1 polymer ?
#
loop_
_entity_poly.entity_id
_entity_poly.type
_entity_poly.pdbx_seq_one_letter_code
_entity_poly.pdbx_strand_id
1 'polypeptide(L)'
;MGTNKLRRIARRNHAVLTDDPDGLISTLQITKRLLQESINAGEPVTIITALEYALEMSAPKDPHRTWWSALRVILRNTTVEKSTLAILADAIEGQGKTNRKIKQLIAA
;
A
#
# COMPACT_ATOMS: atom_id res chain seq x y z
N MET A 1 -8.48 16.71 16.89
CA MET A 1 -9.03 16.69 15.50
C MET A 1 -9.99 15.51 15.34
N GLY A 2 -11.17 15.69 14.73
CA GLY A 2 -12.15 14.60 14.62
C GLY A 2 -11.76 13.50 13.62
N THR A 3 -11.91 12.23 14.01
CA THR A 3 -11.70 11.03 13.18
C THR A 3 -12.41 11.09 11.82
N ASN A 4 -13.51 11.84 11.72
CA ASN A 4 -14.27 12.09 10.49
C ASN A 4 -13.47 12.85 9.41
N LYS A 5 -12.61 13.80 9.78
CA LYS A 5 -11.79 14.56 8.81
C LYS A 5 -10.74 13.66 8.15
N LEU A 6 -10.07 12.82 8.94
CA LEU A 6 -9.07 11.86 8.44
C LEU A 6 -9.72 10.81 7.53
N ARG A 7 -10.87 10.26 7.93
CA ARG A 7 -11.67 9.34 7.10
C ARG A 7 -12.07 9.96 5.76
N ARG A 8 -12.49 11.23 5.76
CA ARG A 8 -12.85 11.95 4.54
C ARG A 8 -11.65 12.12 3.59
N ILE A 9 -10.47 12.46 4.14
CA ILE A 9 -9.24 12.59 3.34
C ILE A 9 -8.85 11.25 2.73
N ALA A 10 -8.85 10.17 3.52
CA ALA A 10 -8.50 8.84 3.02
C ALA A 10 -9.45 8.36 1.91
N ARG A 11 -10.77 8.55 2.07
CA ARG A 11 -11.76 8.21 1.04
C ARG A 11 -11.53 8.96 -0.27
N ARG A 12 -11.24 10.27 -0.21
CA ARG A 12 -11.00 11.10 -1.41
C ARG A 12 -9.79 10.64 -2.23
N ASN A 13 -8.80 10.01 -1.58
CA ASN A 13 -7.54 9.63 -2.21
C ASN A 13 -7.39 8.10 -2.33
N HIS A 14 -8.48 7.33 -2.24
CA HIS A 14 -8.47 5.87 -2.31
C HIS A 14 -7.54 5.18 -1.28
N ALA A 15 -7.10 5.89 -0.24
CA ALA A 15 -6.13 5.43 0.74
C ALA A 15 -6.75 4.71 1.93
N VAL A 16 -5.98 3.84 2.58
CA VAL A 16 -6.35 3.14 3.81
C VAL A 16 -5.77 3.86 5.02
N LEU A 17 -6.57 3.98 6.08
CA LEU A 17 -6.09 4.46 7.37
C LEU A 17 -5.55 3.27 8.16
N THR A 18 -4.33 3.42 8.68
CA THR A 18 -3.62 2.42 9.48
C THR A 18 -2.90 3.14 10.62
N ASP A 19 -2.68 2.44 11.74
CA ASP A 19 -1.83 2.90 12.83
C ASP A 19 -0.33 2.69 12.54
N ASP A 20 0.00 1.92 11.49
CA ASP A 20 1.35 1.74 10.97
C ASP A 20 1.43 2.17 9.48
N PRO A 21 1.46 3.49 9.21
CA PRO A 21 1.49 4.02 7.85
C PRO A 21 2.81 3.75 7.12
N ASP A 22 3.91 3.67 7.87
CA ASP A 22 5.25 3.47 7.30
C ASP A 22 5.48 1.99 6.99
N GLY A 23 5.06 1.07 7.87
CA GLY A 23 5.04 -0.37 7.59
C GLY A 23 4.23 -0.70 6.34
N LEU A 24 3.02 -0.14 6.20
CA LEU A 24 2.18 -0.32 5.02
C LEU A 24 2.87 0.12 3.71
N ILE A 25 3.54 1.28 3.71
CA ILE A 25 4.24 1.78 2.53
C ILE A 25 5.43 0.89 2.19
N SER A 26 6.21 0.49 3.19
CA SER A 26 7.34 -0.41 3.01
C SER A 26 6.90 -1.75 2.42
N THR A 27 5.84 -2.36 2.95
CA THR A 27 5.28 -3.61 2.40
C THR A 27 4.91 -3.44 0.92
N LEU A 28 4.16 -2.39 0.56
CA LEU A 28 3.76 -2.14 -0.84
C LEU A 28 4.96 -1.93 -1.77
N GLN A 29 6.00 -1.22 -1.33
CA GLN A 29 7.23 -1.00 -2.09
C GLN A 29 7.99 -2.31 -2.35
N ILE A 30 8.12 -3.15 -1.32
CA ILE A 30 8.77 -4.46 -1.45
C ILE A 30 7.94 -5.37 -2.36
N THR A 31 6.61 -5.39 -2.23
CA THR A 31 5.73 -6.15 -3.14
C THR A 31 5.94 -5.76 -4.60
N LYS A 32 5.99 -4.44 -4.89
CA LYS A 32 6.27 -3.94 -6.26
C LYS A 32 7.64 -4.41 -6.75
N ARG A 33 8.66 -4.35 -5.90
CA ARG A 33 10.02 -4.79 -6.22
C ARG A 33 10.06 -6.28 -6.54
N LEU A 34 9.49 -7.13 -5.69
CA LEU A 34 9.45 -8.59 -5.87
C LEU A 34 8.74 -8.98 -7.16
N LEU A 35 7.60 -8.33 -7.47
CA LEU A 35 6.92 -8.55 -8.74
C LEU A 35 7.80 -8.19 -9.94
N GLN A 36 8.45 -7.04 -9.91
CA GLN A 36 9.36 -6.63 -10.99
C GLN A 36 10.53 -7.60 -11.16
N GLU A 37 11.14 -8.05 -10.06
CA GLU A 37 12.24 -9.01 -10.06
C GLU A 37 11.79 -10.37 -10.64
N SER A 38 10.61 -10.86 -10.24
CA SER A 38 10.04 -12.12 -10.75
C SER A 38 9.75 -12.07 -12.26
N ILE A 39 9.25 -10.94 -12.75
CA ILE A 39 9.00 -10.71 -14.18
C ILE A 39 10.32 -10.74 -14.95
N ASN A 40 11.34 -10.07 -14.41
CA ASN A 40 12.67 -10.02 -15.04
C ASN A 40 13.37 -11.39 -15.03
N ALA A 41 13.10 -12.23 -14.04
CA ALA A 41 13.62 -13.59 -13.93
C ALA A 41 12.90 -14.59 -14.86
N GLY A 42 11.79 -14.18 -15.49
CA GLY A 42 10.98 -15.05 -16.35
C GLY A 42 10.00 -15.97 -15.61
N GLU A 43 9.92 -15.85 -14.28
CA GLU A 43 9.02 -16.63 -13.42
C GLU A 43 8.10 -15.67 -12.64
N PRO A 44 7.05 -15.11 -13.29
CA PRO A 44 6.21 -14.11 -12.65
C PRO A 44 5.43 -14.70 -11.47
N VAL A 45 5.60 -14.10 -10.29
CA VAL A 45 4.82 -14.47 -9.10
C VAL A 45 3.50 -13.70 -9.05
N THR A 46 2.52 -14.24 -8.32
CA THR A 46 1.27 -13.53 -8.10
C THR A 46 1.45 -12.38 -7.11
N ILE A 47 0.59 -11.36 -7.18
CA ILE A 47 0.60 -10.25 -6.23
C ILE A 47 0.37 -10.69 -4.79
N ILE A 48 -0.41 -11.76 -4.58
CA ILE A 48 -0.70 -12.31 -3.24
C ILE A 48 0.58 -12.90 -2.66
N THR A 49 1.28 -13.75 -3.43
CA THR A 49 2.55 -14.35 -3.04
C THR A 49 3.61 -13.29 -2.78
N ALA A 50 3.72 -12.28 -3.64
CA ALA A 50 4.65 -11.16 -3.44
C ALA A 50 4.31 -10.32 -2.20
N LEU A 51 3.03 -10.23 -1.83
CA LEU A 51 2.60 -9.53 -0.61
C LEU A 51 2.97 -10.31 0.65
N GLU A 52 2.81 -11.62 0.64
CA GLU A 52 3.20 -12.51 1.74
C GLU A 52 4.71 -12.40 2.02
N TYR A 53 5.54 -12.53 0.99
CA TYR A 53 6.99 -12.35 1.13
C TYR A 53 7.36 -10.92 1.58
N ALA A 54 6.68 -9.91 1.06
CA ALA A 54 6.94 -8.53 1.46
C ALA A 54 6.65 -8.26 2.94
N LEU A 55 5.69 -8.94 3.55
CA LEU A 55 5.40 -8.79 4.98
C LEU A 55 6.52 -9.34 5.86
N GLU A 56 7.08 -10.48 5.50
CA GLU A 56 8.24 -11.05 6.20
C GLU A 56 9.44 -10.09 6.13
N MET A 57 9.65 -9.45 4.98
CA MET A 57 10.76 -8.52 4.76
C MET A 57 10.55 -7.12 5.38
N SER A 58 9.32 -6.61 5.39
CA SER A 58 9.01 -5.27 5.92
C SER A 58 8.84 -5.22 7.44
N ALA A 59 8.67 -6.38 8.09
CA ALA A 59 8.49 -6.52 9.53
C ALA A 59 7.52 -5.47 10.14
N PRO A 60 6.28 -5.35 9.61
CA PRO A 60 5.33 -4.36 10.09
C PRO A 60 4.87 -4.68 11.52
N LYS A 61 4.37 -3.66 12.23
CA LYS A 61 3.93 -3.79 13.63
C LYS A 61 2.86 -4.87 13.82
N ASP A 62 1.92 -4.98 12.87
CA ASP A 62 0.88 -6.01 12.83
C ASP A 62 0.82 -6.58 11.39
N PRO A 63 1.44 -7.74 11.12
CA PRO A 63 1.49 -8.32 9.78
C PRO A 63 0.10 -8.61 9.19
N HIS A 64 -0.84 -9.10 10.00
CA HIS A 64 -2.16 -9.47 9.52
C HIS A 64 -2.96 -8.22 9.12
N ARG A 65 -2.98 -7.17 9.95
CA ARG A 65 -3.64 -5.90 9.60
C ARG A 65 -2.97 -5.21 8.41
N THR A 66 -1.65 -5.31 8.32
CA THR A 66 -0.88 -4.71 7.22
C THR A 66 -1.18 -5.43 5.90
N TRP A 67 -1.26 -6.75 5.90
CA TRP A 67 -1.67 -7.55 4.74
C TRP A 67 -3.02 -7.07 4.18
N TRP A 68 -4.05 -7.01 5.04
CA TRP A 68 -5.40 -6.58 4.62
C TRP A 68 -5.41 -5.12 4.17
N SER A 69 -4.63 -4.27 4.81
CA SER A 69 -4.52 -2.86 4.44
C SER A 69 -3.88 -2.70 3.06
N ALA A 70 -2.78 -3.39 2.81
CA ALA A 70 -2.07 -3.38 1.53
C ALA A 70 -2.96 -3.91 0.40
N LEU A 71 -3.59 -5.08 0.60
CA LEU A 71 -4.53 -5.64 -0.37
C LEU A 71 -5.66 -4.65 -0.68
N ARG A 72 -6.22 -4.00 0.33
CA ARG A 72 -7.29 -3.02 0.15
C ARG A 72 -6.82 -1.77 -0.60
N VAL A 73 -5.60 -1.30 -0.38
CA VAL A 73 -5.02 -0.19 -1.16
C VAL A 73 -4.88 -0.60 -2.62
N ILE A 74 -4.34 -1.80 -2.90
CA ILE A 74 -4.18 -2.35 -4.25
C ILE A 74 -5.54 -2.40 -4.96
N LEU A 75 -6.52 -3.09 -4.36
CA LEU A 75 -7.85 -3.28 -4.96
C LEU A 75 -8.57 -1.95 -5.25
N ARG A 76 -8.35 -0.91 -4.45
CA ARG A 76 -8.93 0.42 -4.68
C ARG A 76 -8.30 1.20 -5.83
N ASN A 77 -7.11 0.80 -6.26
CA ASN A 77 -6.38 1.38 -7.39
C ASN A 77 -6.45 0.48 -8.63
N THR A 78 -6.98 -0.75 -8.51
CA THR A 78 -7.15 -1.66 -9.63
C THR A 78 -8.16 -1.11 -10.64
N THR A 79 -7.74 -1.05 -11.90
CA THR A 79 -8.57 -0.69 -13.06
C THR A 79 -8.30 -1.70 -14.18
N VAL A 80 -9.32 -2.00 -14.99
CA VAL A 80 -9.28 -3.09 -16.00
C VAL A 80 -8.13 -2.96 -17.01
N GLU A 81 -7.71 -1.74 -17.32
CA GLU A 81 -6.73 -1.46 -18.38
C GLU A 81 -5.28 -1.32 -17.90
N LYS A 82 -5.02 -1.34 -16.59
CA LYS A 82 -3.68 -1.07 -16.03
C LYS A 82 -2.94 -2.35 -15.67
N SER A 83 -1.64 -2.38 -15.94
CA SER A 83 -0.76 -3.44 -15.44
C SER A 83 -0.67 -3.42 -13.92
N THR A 84 -0.44 -4.58 -13.30
CA THR A 84 -0.29 -4.73 -11.85
C THR A 84 0.79 -3.81 -11.27
N LEU A 85 1.91 -3.62 -11.99
CA LEU A 85 3.00 -2.73 -11.57
C LEU A 85 2.59 -1.26 -11.61
N ALA A 86 1.79 -0.85 -12.60
CA ALA A 86 1.25 0.51 -12.67
C ALA A 86 0.24 0.75 -11.53
N ILE A 87 -0.64 -0.21 -11.26
CA ILE A 87 -1.58 -0.15 -10.13
C ILE A 87 -0.83 0.01 -8.81
N LEU A 88 0.25 -0.76 -8.61
CA LEU A 88 1.08 -0.66 -7.41
C LEU A 88 1.82 0.67 -7.31
N ALA A 89 2.32 1.21 -8.41
CA ALA A 89 2.97 2.51 -8.43
C ALA A 89 2.00 3.63 -7.99
N ASP A 90 0.81 3.66 -8.57
CA ASP A 90 -0.24 4.63 -8.23
C ASP A 90 -0.71 4.48 -6.78
N ALA A 91 -0.90 3.24 -6.34
CA ALA A 91 -1.25 2.89 -4.96
C ALA A 91 -0.23 3.43 -3.94
N ILE A 92 1.06 3.20 -4.18
CA ILE A 92 2.15 3.66 -3.30
C ILE A 92 2.18 5.19 -3.26
N GLU A 93 2.10 5.86 -4.41
CA GLU A 93 2.13 7.31 -4.49
C GLU A 93 0.94 7.95 -3.77
N GLY A 94 -0.27 7.46 -4.05
CA GLY A 94 -1.51 7.95 -3.44
C GLY A 94 -1.56 7.74 -1.93
N GLN A 95 -1.16 6.54 -1.46
CA GLN A 95 -1.07 6.23 -0.04
C GLN A 95 0.01 7.10 0.63
N GLY A 96 1.17 7.28 0.02
CA GLY A 96 2.27 8.09 0.55
C GLY A 96 1.89 9.57 0.71
N LYS A 97 1.24 10.16 -0.31
CA LYS A 97 0.69 11.53 -0.26
C LYS A 97 -0.32 11.68 0.88
N THR A 98 -1.20 10.70 1.04
CA THR A 98 -2.22 10.70 2.09
C THR A 98 -1.58 10.59 3.49
N ASN A 99 -0.62 9.68 3.67
CA ASN A 99 0.11 9.51 4.93
C ASN A 99 0.81 10.81 5.34
N ARG A 100 1.52 11.47 4.41
CA ARG A 100 2.17 12.76 4.66
C ARG A 100 1.16 13.83 5.10
N LYS A 101 0.03 13.93 4.40
CA LYS A 101 -1.04 14.89 4.72
C LYS A 101 -1.64 14.64 6.11
N ILE A 102 -1.87 13.38 6.48
CA ILE A 102 -2.40 13.02 7.80
C ILE A 102 -1.39 13.36 8.90
N LYS A 103 -0.10 13.04 8.69
CA LYS A 103 0.97 13.40 9.65
C LYS A 103 1.03 14.91 9.90
N GLN A 104 0.99 15.73 8.84
CA GLN A 104 0.97 17.20 8.97
C GLN A 104 -0.26 17.71 9.74
N LEU A 105 -1.43 17.11 9.53
CA LEU A 105 -2.67 17.51 10.20
C LEU A 105 -2.76 17.08 11.66
N ILE A 106 -2.00 16.08 12.08
CA ILE A 106 -1.91 15.65 13.49
C ILE A 106 -0.91 16.52 14.25
N ALA A 107 0.15 16.98 13.59
CA ALA A 107 1.18 17.83 14.17
C ALA A 107 0.77 19.32 14.32
N ALA A 108 -0.35 19.73 13.71
CA ALA A 108 -0.90 21.08 13.74
C ALA A 108 -2.10 21.17 14.68
#